data_AF-A0A6A7L7G6-F1
#
_entry.id   AF-A0A6A7L7G6-F1
#
_cell.length_a   1.000
_cell.length_b   1.000
_cell.length_c   1.000
_cell.angle_alpha   90.00
_cell.angle_beta   90.00
_cell.angle_gamma   90.00
#
_symmetry.space_group_name_H-M   'P 1'
#
loop_
_entity.id
_entity.type
_entity.pdbx_description
1 polymer ?
#
loop_
_entity_poly.entity_id
_entity_poly.type
_entity_poly.pdbx_seq_one_letter_code
_entity_poly.pdbx_strand_id
1 'polypeptide(L)'
;MSTEEAPKSSYELAMERLRKKDADAGVDEQPLTDTQRASIADVRQFYGAKMAELEILHKSALASVWDPSERARLEEEYRRDGQRLQDERDSKIAKIRESG
;
A
#
# COMPACT_ATOMS: atom_id res chain seq x y z
N MET A 1 31.35 29.18 31.55
CA MET A 1 30.45 28.38 32.41
C MET A 1 30.03 27.18 31.59
N SER A 2 30.57 26.01 31.91
CA SER A 2 30.34 24.77 31.15
C SER A 2 29.01 24.18 31.57
N THR A 3 28.03 24.15 30.66
CA THR A 3 26.82 23.36 30.84
C THR A 3 27.18 21.91 30.53
N GLU A 4 27.43 21.14 31.58
CA GLU A 4 27.54 19.68 31.50
C GLU A 4 26.20 19.14 30.99
N GLU A 5 26.15 18.72 29.73
CA GLU A 5 25.06 17.88 29.22
C GLU A 5 25.04 16.60 30.06
N ALA A 6 23.93 16.34 30.76
CA ALA A 6 23.75 15.10 31.52
C ALA A 6 24.02 13.88 30.62
N PRO A 7 24.68 12.83 31.13
CA PRO A 7 24.98 11.65 30.33
C PRO A 7 23.67 11.02 29.83
N LYS A 8 23.59 10.81 28.51
CA LYS A 8 22.45 10.18 27.85
C LYS A 8 22.12 8.83 28.48
N SER A 9 20.83 8.56 28.65
CA SER A 9 20.32 7.28 29.12
C SER A 9 20.68 6.15 28.15
N SER A 10 20.74 4.92 28.66
CA SER A 10 20.94 3.70 27.84
C SER A 10 19.90 3.57 26.72
N TYR A 11 18.68 4.02 26.99
CA TYR A 11 17.59 4.07 26.01
C TYR A 11 17.87 5.09 24.89
N GLU A 12 18.34 6.28 25.24
CA GLU A 12 18.64 7.34 24.27
C GLU A 12 19.80 6.95 23.36
N LEU A 13 20.84 6.32 23.92
CA LEU A 13 21.97 5.77 23.15
C LEU A 13 21.54 4.64 22.21
N ALA A 14 20.57 3.82 22.61
CA ALA A 14 20.02 2.77 21.74
C ALA A 14 19.23 3.36 20.57
N MET A 15 18.40 4.38 20.82
CA MET A 15 17.64 5.08 19.78
C MET A 15 18.54 5.87 18.82
N GLU A 16 19.62 6.48 19.31
CA GLU A 16 20.61 7.18 18.48
C GLU A 16 21.37 6.22 17.57
N ARG A 17 21.76 5.04 18.08
CA ARG A 17 22.37 3.98 17.27
C ARG A 17 21.41 3.42 16.22
N LEU A 18 20.13 3.32 16.55
CA LEU A 18 19.09 2.88 15.61
C LEU A 18 18.95 3.90 14.46
N ARG A 19 18.71 5.17 14.79
CA ARG A 19 18.62 6.26 13.79
C ARG A 19 19.86 6.37 12.92
N LYS A 20 21.05 6.19 13.51
CA LYS A 20 22.31 6.20 12.75
C LYS A 20 22.40 5.01 11.79
N LYS A 21 21.98 3.81 12.22
CA LYS A 21 21.90 2.64 11.33
C LYS A 21 20.89 2.83 10.21
N ASP A 22 19.75 3.44 10.50
CA ASP A 22 18.71 3.73 9.50
C ASP A 22 19.26 4.75 8.48
N ALA A 23 19.92 5.81 8.93
CA ALA A 23 20.60 6.78 8.07
C ALA A 23 21.76 6.16 7.24
N ASP A 24 22.60 5.33 7.86
CA ASP A 24 23.71 4.62 7.19
C ASP A 24 23.17 3.59 6.17
N ALA A 25 21.96 3.05 6.39
CA ALA A 25 21.25 2.17 5.47
C ALA A 25 20.43 2.92 4.41
N GLY A 26 20.40 4.26 4.45
CA GLY A 26 19.59 5.09 3.56
C GLY A 26 18.09 4.98 3.81
N VAL A 27 17.68 4.46 4.97
CA VAL A 27 16.29 4.37 5.42
C VAL A 27 15.96 5.65 6.19
N ASP A 28 15.76 6.74 5.47
CA ASP A 28 15.06 7.88 6.04
C ASP A 28 13.55 7.61 5.95
N GLU A 29 12.86 7.51 7.09
CA GLU A 29 11.39 7.59 7.12
C GLU A 29 10.97 9.02 6.72
N GLN A 30 11.02 9.31 5.43
CA GLN A 30 10.53 10.55 4.86
C GLN A 30 9.00 10.56 5.02
N PRO A 31 8.44 11.52 5.78
CA PRO A 31 6.99 11.67 5.81
C PRO A 31 6.53 12.02 4.40
N LEU A 32 5.42 11.42 3.96
CA LEU A 32 4.87 11.68 2.63
C LEU A 32 4.68 13.19 2.42
N THR A 33 4.97 13.67 1.21
CA THR A 33 4.57 15.02 0.80
C THR A 33 3.04 15.09 0.62
N ASP A 34 2.47 16.30 0.63
CA ASP A 34 1.05 16.48 0.33
C ASP A 34 0.68 15.97 -1.07
N THR A 35 1.57 16.18 -2.04
CA THR A 35 1.40 15.68 -3.41
C THR A 35 1.40 14.16 -3.48
N GLN A 36 2.30 13.48 -2.75
CA GLN A 36 2.28 12.01 -2.64
C GLN A 36 1.00 11.51 -1.96
N ARG A 37 0.56 12.16 -0.87
CA ARG A 37 -0.70 11.83 -0.19
C ARG A 37 -1.90 11.92 -1.14
N ALA A 38 -2.03 13.03 -1.86
CA ALA A 38 -3.10 13.24 -2.83
C ALA A 38 -3.06 12.19 -3.94
N SER A 39 -1.88 11.94 -4.50
CA SER A 39 -1.71 10.95 -5.57
C SER A 39 -2.06 9.53 -5.12
N ILE A 40 -1.67 9.15 -3.89
CA ILE A 40 -2.04 7.85 -3.31
C ILE A 40 -3.56 7.76 -3.12
N ALA A 41 -4.21 8.84 -2.66
CA ALA A 41 -5.66 8.88 -2.51
C ALA A 41 -6.37 8.68 -3.86
N ASP A 42 -5.92 9.36 -4.91
CA ASP A 42 -6.49 9.24 -6.25
C ASP A 42 -6.35 7.83 -6.81
N VAL A 43 -5.17 7.21 -6.66
CA VAL A 43 -4.95 5.81 -7.06
C VAL A 43 -5.90 4.87 -6.30
N ARG A 44 -6.06 5.07 -4.99
CA ARG A 44 -6.99 4.24 -4.19
C ARG A 44 -8.43 4.40 -4.64
N GLN A 45 -8.88 5.63 -4.91
CA GLN A 45 -10.23 5.89 -5.39
C GLN A 45 -10.47 5.25 -6.76
N PHE A 46 -9.53 5.42 -7.70
CA PHE A 46 -9.64 4.86 -9.03
C PHE A 46 -9.73 3.32 -9.01
N TYR A 47 -8.81 2.66 -8.32
CA TYR A 47 -8.84 1.19 -8.24
C TYR A 47 -9.99 0.67 -7.37
N GLY A 48 -10.45 1.44 -6.37
CA GLY A 48 -11.67 1.15 -5.63
C GLY A 48 -12.90 1.13 -6.53
N ALA A 49 -13.05 2.12 -7.41
CA ALA A 49 -14.13 2.15 -8.40
C ALA A 49 -14.05 0.97 -9.38
N LYS A 50 -12.84 0.59 -9.82
CA LYS A 50 -12.63 -0.58 -10.69
C LYS A 50 -12.99 -1.90 -10.02
N MET A 51 -12.66 -2.06 -8.74
CA MET A 51 -13.07 -3.23 -7.97
C MET A 51 -14.59 -3.31 -7.81
N ALA A 52 -15.26 -2.18 -7.56
CA ALA A 52 -16.72 -2.14 -7.45
C ALA A 52 -17.41 -2.46 -8.78
N GLU A 53 -16.90 -1.92 -9.89
CA GLU A 53 -17.34 -2.25 -11.25
C GLU A 53 -17.22 -3.75 -11.51
N LEU A 54 -16.05 -4.34 -11.22
CA LEU A 54 -15.79 -5.77 -11.36
C LEU A 54 -16.76 -6.62 -10.52
N GLU A 55 -17.00 -6.24 -9.26
CA GLU A 55 -17.92 -6.94 -8.37
C GLU A 55 -19.36 -6.93 -8.90
N ILE A 56 -19.82 -5.78 -9.42
CA ILE A 56 -21.16 -5.65 -10.00
C ILE A 56 -21.31 -6.55 -11.23
N LEU A 57 -20.33 -6.52 -12.14
CA LEU A 57 -20.32 -7.37 -13.33
C LEU A 57 -20.31 -8.85 -12.97
N HIS A 58 -19.47 -9.25 -12.01
CA HIS A 58 -19.39 -10.62 -11.54
C HIS A 58 -20.72 -11.10 -10.94
N LYS A 59 -21.35 -10.31 -10.07
CA LYS A 59 -22.67 -10.62 -9.49
C LYS A 59 -23.74 -10.75 -10.59
N SER A 60 -23.74 -9.85 -11.57
CA SER A 60 -24.65 -9.91 -12.70
C SER A 60 -24.46 -11.17 -13.54
N ALA A 61 -23.21 -11.60 -13.76
CA ALA A 61 -22.91 -12.83 -14.49
C ALA A 61 -23.39 -14.06 -13.71
N LEU A 62 -23.08 -14.16 -12.42
CA LEU A 62 -23.47 -15.29 -11.57
C LEU A 62 -24.98 -15.47 -11.41
N ALA A 63 -25.75 -14.39 -11.54
CA ALA A 63 -27.21 -14.44 -11.45
C ALA A 63 -27.85 -15.32 -12.55
N SER A 64 -27.18 -15.46 -13.70
CA SER A 64 -27.73 -16.17 -14.87
C SER A 64 -27.12 -17.56 -15.10
N VAL A 65 -26.05 -17.92 -14.39
CA VAL A 65 -25.35 -19.19 -14.56
C VAL A 65 -25.81 -20.19 -13.52
N TRP A 66 -26.27 -21.37 -13.92
CA TRP A 66 -26.70 -22.43 -13.01
C TRP A 66 -25.73 -23.61 -12.94
N ASP A 67 -24.93 -23.79 -13.99
CA ASP A 67 -23.94 -24.85 -14.06
C ASP A 67 -22.81 -24.62 -13.03
N PRO A 68 -22.52 -25.60 -12.16
CA PRO A 68 -21.48 -25.43 -11.14
C PRO A 68 -20.08 -25.22 -11.71
N SER A 69 -19.76 -25.82 -12.86
CA SER A 69 -18.44 -25.70 -13.46
C SER A 69 -18.22 -24.32 -14.08
N GLU A 70 -19.26 -23.78 -14.72
CA GLU A 70 -19.26 -22.41 -15.26
C GLU A 70 -19.22 -21.37 -14.13
N ARG A 71 -19.97 -21.59 -13.04
CA ARG A 71 -19.87 -20.74 -11.83
C ARG A 71 -18.45 -20.71 -11.27
N ALA A 72 -17.83 -21.87 -11.06
CA ALA A 72 -16.46 -21.95 -10.55
C ALA A 72 -15.45 -21.24 -11.45
N ARG A 73 -15.64 -21.32 -12.78
CA ARG A 73 -14.82 -20.57 -13.74
C ARG A 73 -14.98 -19.06 -13.59
N LEU A 74 -16.21 -18.56 -13.47
CA LEU A 74 -16.48 -17.13 -13.27
C LEU A 74 -15.92 -16.60 -11.95
N GLU A 75 -15.98 -17.40 -10.88
CA GLU A 75 -15.36 -17.08 -9.59
C GLU A 75 -13.84 -17.01 -9.69
N GLU A 76 -13.22 -17.94 -10.43
CA GLU A 76 -11.78 -17.93 -10.67
C GLU A 76 -11.33 -16.70 -11.46
N GLU A 77 -12.08 -16.34 -12.50
CA GLU A 77 -11.84 -15.14 -13.30
C GLU A 77 -11.93 -13.88 -12.45
N TYR A 78 -13.02 -13.74 -11.67
CA TYR A 78 -13.21 -12.63 -10.74
C TYR A 78 -12.05 -12.51 -9.74
N ARG A 79 -11.61 -13.64 -9.18
CA ARG A 79 -10.49 -13.67 -8.23
C ARG A 79 -9.19 -13.22 -8.89
N ARG A 80 -8.88 -13.70 -10.09
CA ARG A 80 -7.67 -13.31 -10.84
C ARG A 80 -7.69 -11.83 -11.20
N ASP A 81 -8.80 -11.32 -11.70
CA ASP A 81 -8.92 -9.91 -12.07
C ASP A 81 -8.87 -8.99 -10.85
N GLY A 82 -9.52 -9.38 -9.75
CA GLY A 82 -9.44 -8.68 -8.48
C GLY A 82 -8.00 -8.62 -7.96
N GLN A 83 -7.27 -9.74 -8.01
CA GLN A 83 -5.86 -9.76 -7.61
C GLN A 83 -5.01 -8.84 -8.48
N ARG A 84 -5.18 -8.88 -9.80
CA ARG A 84 -4.44 -8.02 -10.73
C ARG A 84 -4.68 -6.54 -10.44
N LEU A 85 -5.93 -6.13 -10.19
CA LEU A 85 -6.26 -4.74 -9.83
C LEU A 85 -5.60 -4.31 -8.51
N GLN A 86 -5.54 -5.21 -7.52
CA GLN A 86 -4.87 -4.95 -6.25
C GLN A 86 -3.35 -4.80 -6.44
N ASP A 87 -2.73 -5.71 -7.18
CA ASP A 87 -1.28 -5.70 -7.44
C ASP A 87 -0.87 -4.44 -8.19
N GLU A 88 -1.65 -4.03 -9.19
CA GLU A 88 -1.41 -2.79 -9.94
C GLU A 88 -1.55 -1.55 -9.06
N ARG A 89 -2.58 -1.49 -8.20
CA ARG A 89 -2.78 -0.40 -7.24
C ARG A 89 -1.56 -0.31 -6.31
N ASP A 90 -1.13 -1.43 -5.76
CA ASP A 90 -0.05 -1.47 -4.78
C ASP A 90 1.29 -1.12 -5.43
N SER A 91 1.54 -1.60 -6.65
CA SER A 91 2.71 -1.19 -7.45
C SER A 91 2.73 0.31 -7.72
N LYS A 92 1.58 0.92 -8.05
CA LYS A 92 1.50 2.38 -8.27
C LYS A 92 1.71 3.17 -6.97
N ILE A 93 1.14 2.71 -5.86
CA ILE A 93 1.35 3.36 -4.56
C ILE A 93 2.83 3.27 -4.15
N ALA A 94 3.48 2.13 -4.34
CA ALA A 94 4.91 1.97 -4.08
C ALA A 94 5.75 2.97 -4.89
N LYS A 95 5.48 3.07 -6.21
CA LYS A 95 6.16 4.05 -7.08
C LYS A 95 5.96 5.50 -6.63
N ILE A 96 4.77 5.88 -6.16
CA ILE A 96 4.53 7.23 -5.64
C ILE A 96 5.32 7.50 -4.36
N ARG A 97 5.47 6.48 -3.50
CA ARG A 97 6.28 6.59 -2.27
C ARG A 97 7.76 6.76 -2.59
N GLU A 98 8.25 6.06 -3.61
CA GLU A 98 9.65 6.12 -4.06
C GLU A 98 9.99 7.41 -4.84
N SER A 99 8.99 8.14 -5.35
CA SER A 99 9.20 9.31 -6.22
C SER A 99 9.38 10.64 -5.49
N GLY A 100 9.46 10.66 -4.16
CA GLY A 100 9.64 11.87 -3.35
C GLY A 100 10.67 11.63 -2.27
#